data_AF-A0A8C5GE55-F1
#
_entry.id   AF-A0A8C5GE55-F1
#
_cell.length_a   1.000
_cell.length_b   1.000
_cell.length_c   1.000
_cell.angle_alpha   90.00
_cell.angle_beta   90.00
_cell.angle_gamma   90.00
#
_symmetry.space_group_name_H-M   'P 1'
#
loop_
_entity.id
_entity.type
_entity.pdbx_description
1 polymer ?
#
loop_
_entity_poly.entity_id
_entity_poly.type
_entity_poly.pdbx_seq_one_letter_code
_entity_poly.pdbx_strand_id
1 'polypeptide(L)'
;LATSYITILAWAFFYLFSSFSAELPWTQCGQYWNTDSCLDIDHLNGNMTKQMNTTLPVVEFWQHRVLNISSGLEDVGSLQWELALCLILSWVICYFCIWKGIKSTGKAAYFTATFPYVMLLVLLIRGVTLPGAMDGLIYYLYPDISRLADAQVWMDAGTQVFFSYAVGLSFLTSLGSYNRYNNDCYRDCFYLCLLNSGTSIVAGFALFSILGFMTYEQGVDISEVAASGPGLAFIVYPRAVAMMPMPQVWSVCFFLMIILLGLDSQFVGLECLMTSLVDLFPSYFQKGYRRELALLAICCTCCSFGFLLGGIYLLQLLDHHVCNGHTLLLLSLFQSISIGWVYGSDRFYGNIADMIGYRPHLFMKHCWRYITPFICFGTFIFSIVRYSPLKFSNTYVYPMWANILGWFISTVSLSLIPLFVLLKMFQGKGTLRQVSVTNPQNNTQNNSQNTQINSKVHKMTTHYRIVPKTHRK
;
A
#
# COMPACT_ATOMS: atom_id res chain seq x y z
N LEU A 1 1.35 7.32 -4.84
CA LEU A 1 0.76 6.12 -4.22
C LEU A 1 -0.28 5.45 -5.13
N ALA A 2 -1.48 6.00 -5.32
CA ALA A 2 -2.57 5.31 -6.05
C ALA A 2 -2.19 4.83 -7.47
N THR A 3 -1.45 5.64 -8.24
CA THR A 3 -0.98 5.21 -9.57
C THR A 3 0.09 4.13 -9.50
N SER A 4 1.15 4.35 -8.71
CA SER A 4 2.25 3.40 -8.54
C SER A 4 1.76 2.02 -8.08
N TYR A 5 0.80 2.02 -7.16
CA TYR A 5 0.24 0.81 -6.58
C TYR A 5 -0.61 0.01 -7.60
N ILE A 6 -1.42 0.69 -8.41
CA ILE A 6 -2.17 0.00 -9.48
C ILE A 6 -1.25 -0.55 -10.57
N THR A 7 -0.07 0.04 -10.83
CA THR A 7 0.89 -0.55 -11.76
C THR A 7 1.35 -1.95 -11.29
N ILE A 8 1.50 -2.16 -9.98
CA ILE A 8 1.82 -3.48 -9.42
C ILE A 8 0.66 -4.47 -9.66
N LEU A 9 -0.59 -4.02 -9.52
CA LEU A 9 -1.77 -4.82 -9.86
C LEU A 9 -1.80 -5.19 -11.35
N ALA A 10 -1.40 -4.29 -12.24
CA ALA A 10 -1.32 -4.58 -13.66
C ALA A 10 -0.31 -5.70 -13.96
N TRP A 11 0.84 -5.73 -13.29
CA TRP A 11 1.78 -6.85 -13.36
C TRP A 11 1.16 -8.14 -12.85
N ALA A 12 0.45 -8.10 -11.71
CA ALA A 12 -0.21 -9.28 -11.16
C ALA A 12 -1.30 -9.84 -12.10
N PHE A 13 -2.08 -8.98 -12.77
CA PHE A 13 -3.02 -9.41 -13.82
C PHE A 13 -2.30 -10.01 -15.02
N PHE A 14 -1.19 -9.42 -15.47
CA PHE A 14 -0.41 -9.97 -16.57
C PHE A 14 0.10 -11.38 -16.25
N TYR A 15 0.64 -11.59 -15.06
CA TYR A 15 1.07 -12.92 -14.60
C TYR A 15 -0.10 -13.88 -14.39
N LEU A 16 -1.23 -13.42 -13.88
CA LEU A 16 -2.45 -14.23 -13.74
C LEU A 16 -2.90 -14.75 -15.12
N PHE A 17 -2.99 -13.87 -16.12
CA PHE A 17 -3.35 -14.27 -17.48
C PHE A 17 -2.32 -15.21 -18.10
N SER A 18 -1.04 -14.94 -17.85
CA SER A 18 0.07 -15.81 -18.27
C SER A 18 0.08 -17.17 -17.57
N SER A 19 -0.65 -17.34 -16.46
CA SER A 19 -0.73 -18.61 -15.72
C SER A 19 -1.71 -19.61 -16.34
N PHE A 20 -2.54 -19.17 -17.29
CA PHE A 20 -3.50 -20.03 -18.01
C PHE A 20 -2.91 -20.69 -19.27
N SER A 21 -1.59 -20.79 -19.35
CA SER A 21 -0.88 -21.53 -20.39
C SER A 21 -0.63 -22.99 -19.97
N ALA A 22 -0.45 -23.86 -20.97
CA ALA A 22 -0.12 -25.27 -20.73
C ALA A 22 1.22 -25.42 -19.99
N GLU A 23 2.21 -24.64 -20.39
CA GLU A 23 3.49 -24.48 -19.68
C GLU A 23 3.64 -23.02 -19.28
N LEU A 24 4.10 -22.75 -18.06
CA LEU A 24 4.25 -21.38 -17.58
C LEU A 24 5.35 -20.67 -18.36
N PRO A 25 5.15 -19.43 -18.83
CA PRO A 25 6.09 -18.79 -19.75
C PRO A 25 7.44 -18.41 -19.14
N TRP A 26 7.62 -18.58 -17.84
CA TRP A 26 8.87 -18.33 -17.11
C TRP A 26 9.62 -19.61 -16.71
N THR A 27 9.20 -20.79 -17.18
CA THR A 27 9.86 -22.07 -16.85
C THR A 27 11.05 -22.40 -17.75
N GLN A 28 10.97 -22.03 -19.03
CA GLN A 28 11.94 -22.44 -20.06
C GLN A 28 12.50 -21.24 -20.82
N CYS A 29 13.72 -21.39 -21.30
CA CYS A 29 14.38 -20.55 -22.29
C CYS A 29 13.91 -20.89 -23.72
N GLY A 30 14.34 -20.11 -24.72
CA GLY A 30 14.00 -20.34 -26.13
C GLY A 30 12.75 -19.60 -26.62
N GLN A 31 12.20 -18.70 -25.80
CA GLN A 31 11.16 -17.76 -26.22
C GLN A 31 11.78 -16.53 -26.90
N TYR A 32 10.99 -15.77 -27.65
CA TYR A 32 11.48 -14.61 -28.41
C TYR A 32 12.07 -13.48 -27.54
N TRP A 33 11.79 -13.47 -26.24
CA TRP A 33 12.33 -12.51 -25.27
C TRP A 33 13.62 -13.00 -24.59
N ASN A 34 14.00 -14.26 -24.82
CA ASN A 34 15.17 -14.84 -24.20
C ASN A 34 16.45 -14.50 -24.96
N THR A 35 17.55 -14.40 -24.22
CA THR A 35 18.89 -14.22 -24.79
C THR A 35 19.62 -15.55 -24.87
N ASP A 36 20.73 -15.59 -25.63
CA ASP A 36 21.61 -16.77 -25.70
C ASP A 36 22.27 -17.12 -24.35
N SER A 37 22.26 -16.19 -23.38
CA SER A 37 22.74 -16.41 -22.00
C SER A 37 21.71 -17.04 -21.06
N CYS A 38 20.48 -17.27 -21.53
CA CYS A 38 19.43 -17.92 -20.75
C CYS A 38 19.75 -19.40 -20.55
N LEU A 39 19.75 -19.86 -19.29
CA LEU A 39 19.92 -21.28 -18.96
C LEU A 39 18.70 -21.85 -18.24
N ASP A 40 18.23 -22.99 -18.74
CA ASP A 40 17.22 -23.79 -18.09
C ASP A 40 17.75 -24.47 -16.83
N ILE A 41 16.88 -24.58 -15.84
CA ILE A 41 17.22 -25.15 -14.54
C ILE A 41 17.60 -26.64 -14.67
N ASP A 42 16.98 -27.37 -15.60
CA ASP A 42 17.27 -28.78 -15.86
C ASP A 42 18.69 -29.02 -16.43
N HIS A 43 19.26 -28.01 -17.11
CA HIS A 43 20.60 -28.09 -17.71
C HIS A 43 21.74 -27.78 -16.73
N LEU A 44 21.46 -27.20 -15.56
CA LEU A 44 22.48 -26.94 -14.51
C LEU A 44 23.02 -28.22 -13.86
N ASN A 45 22.29 -29.34 -13.95
CA ASN A 45 22.71 -30.64 -13.43
C ASN A 45 23.68 -31.38 -14.38
N GLY A 46 23.88 -30.89 -15.60
CA GLY A 46 24.87 -31.39 -16.55
C GLY A 46 26.15 -30.55 -16.52
N ASN A 47 27.32 -31.20 -16.46
CA ASN A 47 28.67 -30.60 -16.49
C ASN A 47 28.76 -29.27 -17.25
N MET A 48 28.68 -28.14 -16.55
CA MET A 48 29.15 -26.85 -17.04
C MET A 48 29.80 -26.06 -15.92
N THR A 49 31.05 -25.69 -16.17
CA THR A 49 31.72 -24.56 -15.52
C THR A 49 30.75 -23.38 -15.40
N LYS A 50 30.51 -22.88 -14.19
CA LYS A 50 29.75 -21.64 -13.93
C LYS A 50 30.22 -20.54 -14.89
N GLN A 51 29.55 -20.35 -16.02
CA GLN A 51 29.77 -19.21 -16.88
C GLN A 51 29.29 -17.98 -16.11
N MET A 52 30.18 -17.01 -15.91
CA MET A 52 29.97 -15.86 -15.03
C MET A 52 28.84 -14.91 -15.48
N ASN A 53 28.18 -15.15 -16.62
CA ASN A 53 27.15 -14.28 -17.19
C ASN A 53 25.91 -15.07 -17.64
N THR A 54 25.36 -15.92 -16.76
CA THR A 54 24.17 -16.72 -17.07
C THR A 54 22.93 -16.14 -16.39
N THR A 55 21.82 -16.11 -17.12
CA THR A 55 20.53 -15.57 -16.68
C THR A 55 19.48 -16.68 -16.60
N LEU A 56 18.48 -16.49 -15.74
CA LEU A 56 17.40 -17.45 -15.55
C LEU A 56 16.17 -17.06 -16.40
N PRO A 57 15.39 -18.02 -16.90
CA PRO A 57 14.21 -17.75 -17.73
C PRO A 57 13.19 -16.84 -17.03
N VAL A 58 13.01 -17.00 -15.72
CA VAL A 58 12.13 -16.15 -14.91
C VAL A 58 12.61 -14.70 -14.79
N VAL A 59 13.93 -14.48 -14.75
CA VAL A 59 14.52 -13.13 -14.70
C VAL A 59 14.34 -12.45 -16.04
N GLU A 60 14.61 -13.15 -17.14
CA GLU A 60 14.42 -12.60 -18.49
C GLU A 60 12.94 -12.39 -18.83
N PHE A 61 12.05 -13.28 -18.37
CA PHE A 61 10.61 -13.06 -18.48
C PHE A 61 10.20 -11.75 -17.79
N TRP A 62 10.66 -11.51 -16.57
CA TRP A 62 10.37 -10.26 -15.87
C TRP A 62 10.99 -9.04 -16.57
N GLN A 63 12.28 -9.09 -16.89
CA GLN A 63 13.02 -7.93 -17.38
C GLN A 63 12.73 -7.61 -18.85
N HIS A 64 12.69 -8.61 -19.73
CA HIS A 64 12.54 -8.40 -21.17
C HIS A 64 11.09 -8.51 -21.61
N ARG A 65 10.34 -9.50 -21.11
CA ARG A 65 8.94 -9.71 -21.53
C ARG A 65 7.94 -8.80 -20.82
N VAL A 66 7.94 -8.77 -19.49
CA VAL A 66 6.94 -8.05 -18.68
C VAL A 66 7.24 -6.56 -18.57
N LEU A 67 8.50 -6.21 -18.31
CA LEU A 67 8.90 -4.82 -18.14
C LEU A 67 9.47 -4.19 -19.41
N ASN A 68 10.14 -4.97 -20.26
CA ASN A 68 10.92 -4.47 -21.40
C ASN A 68 11.82 -3.31 -20.96
N ILE A 69 12.71 -3.62 -20.00
CA ILE A 69 13.54 -2.63 -19.30
C ILE A 69 14.39 -1.86 -20.31
N SER A 70 14.29 -0.54 -20.27
CA SER A 70 15.09 0.36 -21.08
C SER A 70 16.51 0.54 -20.53
N SER A 71 17.35 1.25 -21.28
CA SER A 71 18.73 1.55 -20.90
C SER A 71 18.85 2.42 -19.64
N GLY A 72 17.83 3.22 -19.33
CA GLY A 72 17.79 4.09 -18.15
C GLY A 72 16.57 4.98 -18.10
N LEU A 73 16.51 5.88 -17.12
CA LEU A 73 15.38 6.79 -16.91
C LEU A 73 15.14 7.77 -18.08
N GLU A 74 16.19 8.11 -18.85
CA GLU A 74 16.10 9.03 -19.99
C GLU A 74 15.41 8.40 -21.21
N ASP A 75 15.41 7.07 -21.28
CA ASP A 75 14.78 6.31 -22.34
C ASP A 75 13.57 5.57 -21.77
N VAL A 76 12.37 6.10 -22.00
CA VAL A 76 11.13 5.50 -21.47
C VAL A 76 10.76 4.20 -22.19
N GLY A 77 11.39 3.93 -23.35
CA GLY A 77 11.08 2.77 -24.17
C GLY A 77 9.68 2.82 -24.80
N SER A 78 9.21 1.67 -25.27
CA SER A 78 7.88 1.52 -25.88
C SER A 78 6.83 1.07 -24.86
N LEU A 79 5.61 1.61 -24.97
CA LEU A 79 4.48 1.16 -24.14
C LEU A 79 4.15 -0.32 -24.44
N GLN A 80 4.21 -1.16 -23.41
CA GLN A 80 3.72 -2.54 -23.50
C GLN A 80 2.18 -2.57 -23.52
N TRP A 81 1.60 -2.91 -24.66
CA TRP A 81 0.15 -2.85 -24.86
C TRP A 81 -0.62 -3.83 -23.98
N GLU A 82 -0.10 -5.04 -23.73
CA GLU A 82 -0.79 -5.99 -22.86
C GLU A 82 -0.81 -5.51 -21.40
N LEU A 83 0.29 -4.90 -20.95
CA LEU A 83 0.36 -4.32 -19.62
C LEU A 83 -0.52 -3.06 -19.50
N ALA A 84 -0.59 -2.25 -20.56
CA ALA A 84 -1.51 -1.13 -20.64
C ALA A 84 -2.99 -1.58 -20.52
N LEU A 85 -3.36 -2.70 -21.15
CA LEU A 85 -4.69 -3.30 -20.99
C LEU A 85 -4.93 -3.80 -19.55
N CYS A 86 -3.94 -4.44 -18.93
CA CYS A 86 -4.03 -4.87 -17.53
C CYS A 86 -4.17 -3.68 -16.56
N LEU A 87 -3.52 -2.55 -16.87
CA LEU A 87 -3.64 -1.31 -16.12
C LEU A 87 -5.05 -0.73 -16.24
N ILE A 88 -5.60 -0.65 -17.46
CA ILE A 88 -6.98 -0.21 -17.69
C ILE A 88 -7.97 -1.12 -16.94
N LEU A 89 -7.79 -2.44 -17.04
CA LEU A 89 -8.62 -3.41 -16.33
C LEU A 89 -8.61 -3.18 -14.82
N SER A 90 -7.43 -2.96 -14.25
CA SER A 90 -7.26 -2.67 -12.82
C SER A 90 -8.05 -1.42 -12.40
N TRP A 91 -7.98 -0.34 -13.19
CA TRP A 91 -8.73 0.89 -12.94
C TRP A 91 -10.24 0.72 -13.11
N VAL A 92 -10.68 -0.06 -14.10
CA VAL A 92 -12.09 -0.36 -14.33
C VAL A 92 -12.67 -1.13 -13.15
N ILE A 93 -11.98 -2.17 -12.66
CA ILE A 93 -12.40 -2.93 -11.48
C ILE A 93 -12.46 -2.01 -10.26
N CYS A 94 -11.40 -1.23 -10.00
CA CYS A 94 -11.37 -0.28 -8.88
C CYS A 94 -12.52 0.72 -8.94
N TYR A 95 -12.81 1.28 -10.11
CA TYR A 95 -13.89 2.23 -10.30
C TYR A 95 -15.24 1.63 -9.88
N PHE A 96 -15.60 0.45 -10.42
CA PHE A 96 -16.88 -0.18 -10.12
C PHE A 96 -16.99 -0.67 -8.67
N CYS A 97 -15.90 -1.07 -8.03
CA CYS A 97 -15.91 -1.43 -6.62
C CYS A 97 -16.25 -0.22 -5.72
N ILE A 98 -15.83 1.00 -6.09
CA ILE A 98 -15.91 2.21 -5.25
C ILE A 98 -17.03 3.17 -5.69
N TRP A 99 -17.63 2.97 -6.87
CA TRP A 99 -18.53 3.94 -7.48
C TRP A 99 -19.70 4.43 -6.59
N LYS A 100 -20.26 3.57 -5.72
CA LYS A 100 -21.32 3.93 -4.75
C LYS A 100 -20.79 4.17 -3.33
N GLY A 101 -19.49 4.43 -3.21
CA GLY A 101 -18.74 4.61 -1.98
C GLY A 101 -18.74 3.37 -1.10
N ILE A 102 -18.63 3.59 0.21
CA ILE A 102 -18.61 2.52 1.24
C ILE A 102 -19.71 1.46 1.11
N LYS A 103 -20.86 1.74 0.48
CA LYS A 103 -21.92 0.73 0.24
C LYS A 103 -21.53 -0.32 -0.79
N SER A 104 -20.75 0.06 -1.80
CA SER A 104 -20.22 -0.85 -2.82
C SER A 104 -18.90 -1.43 -2.35
N THR A 105 -18.00 -0.58 -1.83
CA THR A 105 -16.70 -0.99 -1.31
C THR A 105 -16.85 -2.03 -0.20
N GLY A 106 -17.75 -1.80 0.76
CA GLY A 106 -18.01 -2.75 1.84
C GLY A 106 -18.59 -4.08 1.37
N LYS A 107 -19.31 -4.12 0.23
CA LYS A 107 -19.79 -5.37 -0.37
C LYS A 107 -18.66 -6.14 -1.07
N ALA A 108 -17.82 -5.43 -1.82
CA ALA A 108 -16.66 -6.01 -2.47
C ALA A 108 -15.68 -6.60 -1.43
N ALA A 109 -15.42 -5.85 -0.35
CA ALA A 109 -14.54 -6.23 0.74
C ALA A 109 -14.88 -7.58 1.39
N TYR A 110 -16.16 -8.01 1.40
CA TYR A 110 -16.50 -9.34 1.92
C TYR A 110 -15.79 -10.46 1.17
N PHE A 111 -15.56 -10.31 -0.13
CA PHE A 111 -14.80 -11.28 -0.92
C PHE A 111 -13.32 -10.90 -0.95
N THR A 112 -13.01 -9.67 -1.35
CA THR A 112 -11.63 -9.24 -1.60
C THR A 112 -10.76 -9.27 -0.35
N ALA A 113 -11.32 -9.04 0.84
CA ALA A 113 -10.55 -9.06 2.09
C ALA A 113 -10.49 -10.43 2.75
N THR A 114 -11.49 -11.30 2.55
CA THR A 114 -11.56 -12.60 3.22
C THR A 114 -10.93 -13.73 2.41
N PHE A 115 -11.08 -13.70 1.08
CA PHE A 115 -10.58 -14.75 0.21
C PHE A 115 -9.04 -14.89 0.26
N PRO A 116 -8.24 -13.79 0.35
CA PRO A 116 -6.80 -13.90 0.55
C PRO A 116 -6.39 -14.73 1.77
N TYR A 117 -7.18 -14.78 2.84
CA TYR A 117 -6.87 -15.65 3.99
C TYR A 117 -7.04 -17.12 3.67
N VAL A 118 -8.04 -17.47 2.85
CA VAL A 118 -8.22 -18.85 2.35
C VAL A 118 -7.03 -19.24 1.48
N MET A 119 -6.61 -18.35 0.59
CA MET A 119 -5.48 -18.59 -0.30
C MET A 119 -4.16 -18.68 0.47
N LEU A 120 -3.97 -17.79 1.44
CA LEU A 120 -2.81 -17.81 2.32
C LEU A 120 -2.74 -19.11 3.13
N LEU A 121 -3.87 -19.62 3.63
CA LEU A 121 -3.92 -20.90 4.32
C LEU A 121 -3.55 -22.07 3.40
N VAL A 122 -4.07 -22.08 2.17
CA VAL A 122 -3.74 -23.10 1.16
C VAL A 122 -2.25 -23.08 0.81
N LEU A 123 -1.69 -21.88 0.59
CA LEU A 123 -0.27 -21.69 0.30
C LEU A 123 0.61 -22.04 1.51
N LEU A 124 0.16 -21.75 2.73
CA LEU A 124 0.86 -22.14 3.95
C LEU A 124 0.93 -23.65 4.09
N ILE A 125 -0.22 -24.34 4.00
CA ILE A 125 -0.28 -25.81 4.06
C ILE A 125 0.62 -26.40 2.98
N ARG A 126 0.54 -25.89 1.75
CA ARG A 126 1.40 -26.36 0.68
C ARG A 126 2.88 -26.13 1.01
N GLY A 127 3.24 -24.90 1.38
CA GLY A 127 4.60 -24.49 1.71
C GLY A 127 5.24 -25.38 2.76
N VAL A 128 4.57 -25.62 3.90
CA VAL A 128 5.12 -26.44 4.99
C VAL A 128 5.18 -27.94 4.68
N THR A 129 4.46 -28.42 3.65
CA THR A 129 4.52 -29.82 3.20
C THR A 129 5.63 -30.09 2.18
N LEU A 130 6.29 -29.06 1.67
CA LEU A 130 7.38 -29.20 0.71
C LEU A 130 8.69 -29.63 1.41
N PRO A 131 9.56 -30.39 0.73
CA PRO A 131 10.89 -30.70 1.27
C PRO A 131 11.70 -29.39 1.44
N GLY A 132 12.58 -29.33 2.43
CA GLY A 132 13.36 -28.11 2.72
C GLY A 132 12.61 -26.97 3.39
N ALA A 133 11.28 -27.07 3.57
CA ALA A 133 10.49 -26.02 4.20
C ALA A 133 10.99 -25.62 5.60
N MET A 134 11.47 -26.60 6.38
CA MET A 134 12.01 -26.36 7.72
C MET A 134 13.23 -25.45 7.71
N ASP A 135 14.13 -25.56 6.73
CA ASP A 135 15.32 -24.72 6.64
C ASP A 135 14.93 -23.25 6.41
N GLY A 136 13.92 -23.03 5.57
CA GLY A 136 13.35 -21.70 5.36
C GLY A 136 12.68 -21.13 6.62
N LEU A 137 11.95 -21.95 7.38
CA LEU A 137 11.33 -21.51 8.64
C LEU A 137 12.37 -21.22 9.73
N ILE A 138 13.45 -21.99 9.79
CA ILE A 138 14.59 -21.71 10.67
C ILE A 138 15.20 -20.37 10.27
N TYR A 139 15.48 -20.14 8.99
CA TYR A 139 16.00 -18.85 8.53
C TYR A 139 15.08 -17.67 8.88
N TYR A 140 13.76 -17.86 8.79
CA TYR A 140 12.79 -16.82 9.13
C TYR A 140 12.80 -16.43 10.62
N LEU A 141 12.91 -17.41 11.51
CA LEU A 141 12.69 -17.20 12.95
C LEU A 141 13.95 -17.24 13.81
N TYR A 142 15.08 -17.72 13.28
CA TYR A 142 16.30 -17.86 14.05
C TYR A 142 16.79 -16.48 14.51
N PRO A 143 16.83 -16.21 15.83
CA PRO A 143 17.08 -14.87 16.33
C PRO A 143 18.57 -14.52 16.31
N ASP A 144 18.95 -13.48 15.60
CA ASP A 144 20.25 -12.84 15.74
C ASP A 144 20.14 -11.60 16.65
N ILE A 145 20.45 -11.80 17.94
CA ILE A 145 20.35 -10.74 18.96
C ILE A 145 21.32 -9.59 18.68
N SER A 146 22.43 -9.85 17.98
CA SER A 146 23.42 -8.81 17.65
C SER A 146 22.82 -7.71 16.76
N ARG A 147 21.81 -8.06 15.94
CA ARG A 147 21.08 -7.12 15.07
C ARG A 147 20.28 -6.08 15.86
N LEU A 148 19.93 -6.31 17.12
CA LEU A 148 19.24 -5.30 17.95
C LEU A 148 20.10 -4.08 18.27
N ALA A 149 21.43 -4.20 18.18
CA ALA A 149 22.36 -3.07 18.30
C ALA A 149 22.41 -2.21 17.03
N ASP A 150 21.93 -2.72 15.89
CA ASP A 150 21.86 -1.97 14.64
C ASP A 150 20.61 -1.07 14.63
N ALA A 151 20.84 0.24 14.65
CA ALA A 151 19.77 1.23 14.59
C ALA A 151 18.92 1.13 13.31
N GLN A 152 19.46 0.56 12.22
CA GLN A 152 18.70 0.32 10.99
C GLN A 152 17.54 -0.66 11.22
N VAL A 153 17.69 -1.65 12.11
CA VAL A 153 16.63 -2.63 12.39
C VAL A 153 15.40 -1.95 13.00
N TRP A 154 15.62 -0.99 13.89
CA TRP A 154 14.54 -0.22 14.52
C TRP A 154 13.86 0.75 13.54
N MET A 155 14.63 1.30 12.62
CA MET A 155 14.14 2.13 11.52
C MET A 155 13.22 1.36 10.57
N ASP A 156 13.68 0.18 10.14
CA ASP A 156 12.92 -0.68 9.25
C ASP A 156 11.65 -1.17 9.96
N ALA A 157 11.74 -1.56 11.23
CA ALA A 157 10.58 -1.93 12.05
C ALA A 157 9.57 -0.77 12.18
N GLY A 158 10.04 0.43 12.48
CA GLY A 158 9.19 1.63 12.59
C GLY A 158 8.48 1.93 11.28
N THR A 159 9.23 2.08 10.19
CA THR A 159 8.66 2.41 8.87
C THR A 159 7.72 1.30 8.36
N GLN A 160 8.05 0.03 8.59
CA GLN A 160 7.18 -1.11 8.28
C GLN A 160 5.83 -1.00 8.99
N VAL A 161 5.80 -0.66 10.28
CA VAL A 161 4.55 -0.47 11.03
C VAL A 161 3.73 0.69 10.45
N PHE A 162 4.35 1.85 10.20
CA PHE A 162 3.63 3.00 9.65
C PHE A 162 2.99 2.69 8.29
N PHE A 163 3.73 2.04 7.39
CA PHE A 163 3.22 1.67 6.07
C PHE A 163 2.19 0.54 6.13
N SER A 164 2.42 -0.49 6.94
CA SER A 164 1.53 -1.64 7.06
C SER A 164 0.14 -1.24 7.55
N TYR A 165 0.05 -0.27 8.47
CA TYR A 165 -1.22 0.26 8.96
C TYR A 165 -1.75 1.48 8.20
N ALA A 166 -1.01 1.98 7.19
CA ALA A 166 -1.29 3.24 6.49
C ALA A 166 -1.51 4.44 7.46
N VAL A 167 -0.77 4.47 8.57
CA VAL A 167 -0.87 5.55 9.58
C VAL A 167 -0.29 6.82 9.01
N GLY A 168 -1.03 7.93 9.15
CA GLY A 168 -0.63 9.24 8.61
C GLY A 168 -1.24 9.56 7.24
N LEU A 169 -1.70 8.57 6.48
CA LEU A 169 -2.26 8.74 5.12
C LEU A 169 -3.73 9.17 5.08
N SER A 170 -4.35 9.48 6.23
CA SER A 170 -5.77 9.82 6.38
C SER A 170 -6.78 8.72 6.05
N PHE A 171 -6.33 7.54 5.63
CA PHE A 171 -7.18 6.40 5.26
C PHE A 171 -8.07 5.95 6.42
N LEU A 172 -7.46 5.70 7.58
CA LEU A 172 -8.18 5.30 8.80
C LEU A 172 -9.10 6.40 9.33
N THR A 173 -8.70 7.67 9.20
CA THR A 173 -9.54 8.82 9.59
C THR A 173 -10.80 8.89 8.72
N SER A 174 -10.66 8.69 7.41
CA SER A 174 -11.80 8.66 6.49
C SER A 174 -12.72 7.48 6.77
N LEU A 175 -12.17 6.26 6.92
CA LEU A 175 -12.98 5.08 7.25
C LEU A 175 -13.70 5.24 8.61
N GLY A 176 -13.00 5.77 9.62
CA GLY A 176 -13.57 6.06 10.93
C GLY A 176 -14.70 7.10 10.90
N SER A 177 -14.70 8.01 9.93
CA SER A 177 -15.78 9.01 9.77
C SER A 177 -17.14 8.40 9.41
N TYR A 178 -17.13 7.17 8.86
CA TYR A 178 -18.34 6.42 8.53
C TYR A 178 -18.90 5.58 9.68
N ASN A 179 -18.15 5.45 10.78
CA ASN A 179 -18.60 4.70 11.93
C ASN A 179 -19.75 5.39 12.66
N ARG A 180 -20.54 4.59 13.38
CA ARG A 180 -21.49 5.15 14.33
C ARG A 180 -20.72 5.86 15.45
N TYR A 181 -21.25 6.97 15.93
CA TYR A 181 -20.60 7.79 16.95
C TYR A 181 -20.21 7.00 18.21
N ASN A 182 -21.08 6.06 18.62
CA ASN A 182 -20.92 5.21 19.80
C ASN A 182 -20.30 3.84 19.50
N ASN A 183 -19.66 3.68 18.34
CA ASN A 183 -18.91 2.47 18.04
C ASN A 183 -17.65 2.40 18.89
N ASP A 184 -17.35 1.23 19.45
CA ASP A 184 -16.14 1.00 20.24
C ASP A 184 -14.90 0.92 19.32
N CYS A 185 -14.45 2.09 18.86
CA CYS A 185 -13.29 2.20 17.99
C CYS A 185 -11.99 1.81 18.71
N TYR A 186 -11.95 1.85 20.04
CA TYR A 186 -10.78 1.45 20.81
C TYR A 186 -10.55 -0.06 20.68
N ARG A 187 -11.61 -0.84 20.90
CA ARG A 187 -11.58 -2.30 20.75
C ARG A 187 -11.29 -2.71 19.30
N ASP A 188 -11.92 -2.05 18.33
CA ASP A 188 -11.68 -2.32 16.91
C ASP A 188 -10.21 -2.10 16.53
N CYS A 189 -9.59 -1.00 16.98
CA CYS A 189 -8.17 -0.74 16.75
C CYS A 189 -7.26 -1.87 17.29
N PHE A 190 -7.56 -2.42 18.47
CA PHE A 190 -6.78 -3.55 19.00
C PHE A 190 -6.86 -4.79 18.12
N TYR A 191 -8.07 -5.18 17.69
CA TYR A 191 -8.23 -6.34 16.82
C TYR A 191 -7.63 -6.12 15.43
N LEU A 192 -7.75 -4.92 14.87
CA LEU A 192 -7.12 -4.58 13.60
C LEU A 192 -5.58 -4.66 13.68
N CYS A 193 -4.98 -4.20 14.78
CA CYS A 193 -3.55 -4.36 15.02
C CYS A 193 -3.15 -5.84 15.12
N LEU A 194 -3.85 -6.64 15.90
CA LEU A 194 -3.54 -8.07 16.03
C LEU A 194 -3.71 -8.81 14.69
N LEU A 195 -4.79 -8.52 13.95
CA LEU A 195 -5.08 -9.17 12.68
C LEU A 195 -4.03 -8.83 11.62
N ASN A 196 -3.69 -7.55 11.46
CA ASN A 196 -2.70 -7.13 10.45
C ASN A 196 -1.31 -7.72 10.73
N SER A 197 -0.80 -7.56 11.95
CA SER A 197 0.51 -8.12 12.33
C SER A 197 0.51 -9.65 12.32
N GLY A 198 -0.57 -10.29 12.79
CA GLY A 198 -0.74 -11.74 12.73
C GLY A 198 -0.72 -12.25 11.28
N THR A 199 -1.39 -11.56 10.37
CA THR A 199 -1.38 -11.90 8.94
C THR A 199 0.02 -11.79 8.34
N SER A 200 0.80 -10.76 8.70
CA SER A 200 2.20 -10.65 8.25
C SER A 200 3.07 -11.80 8.73
N ILE A 201 2.89 -12.26 9.98
CA ILE A 201 3.62 -13.42 10.51
C ILE A 201 3.24 -14.69 9.74
N VAL A 202 1.94 -14.95 9.54
CA VAL A 202 1.45 -16.12 8.80
C VAL A 202 1.91 -16.09 7.34
N ALA A 203 1.90 -14.92 6.69
CA ALA A 203 2.47 -14.72 5.37
C ALA A 203 3.98 -15.00 5.33
N GLY A 204 4.71 -14.63 6.38
CA GLY A 204 6.12 -14.99 6.57
C GLY A 204 6.33 -16.50 6.55
N PHE A 205 5.55 -17.27 7.32
CA PHE A 205 5.62 -18.73 7.29
C PHE A 205 5.34 -19.31 5.89
N ALA A 206 4.30 -18.84 5.21
CA ALA A 206 3.96 -19.31 3.87
C ALA A 206 5.06 -18.99 2.83
N LEU A 207 5.63 -17.79 2.90
CA LEU A 207 6.70 -17.36 2.00
C LEU A 207 7.99 -18.14 2.26
N PHE A 208 8.48 -18.14 3.51
CA PHE A 208 9.78 -18.71 3.83
C PHE A 208 9.80 -20.24 3.73
N SER A 209 8.68 -20.93 3.95
CA SER A 209 8.58 -22.36 3.67
C SER A 209 8.76 -22.69 2.18
N ILE A 210 8.19 -21.86 1.28
CA ILE A 210 8.38 -22.01 -0.17
C ILE A 210 9.81 -21.63 -0.59
N LEU A 211 10.42 -20.61 0.02
CA LEU A 211 11.83 -20.29 -0.23
C LEU A 211 12.76 -21.42 0.22
N GLY A 212 12.50 -22.04 1.38
CA GLY A 212 13.24 -23.21 1.87
C GLY A 212 13.18 -24.41 0.91
N PHE A 213 12.02 -24.63 0.29
CA PHE A 213 11.88 -25.61 -0.79
C PHE A 213 12.76 -25.26 -2.00
N MET A 214 12.76 -23.99 -2.42
CA MET A 214 13.58 -23.56 -3.55
C MET A 214 15.08 -23.75 -3.28
N THR A 215 15.54 -23.47 -2.06
CA THR A 215 16.93 -23.70 -1.67
C THR A 215 17.29 -25.18 -1.64
N TYR A 216 16.36 -26.04 -1.20
CA TYR A 216 16.56 -27.49 -1.18
C TYR A 216 16.69 -28.07 -2.60
N GLU A 217 15.80 -27.66 -3.52
CA GLU A 217 15.83 -28.15 -4.91
C GLU A 217 17.05 -27.64 -5.70
N GLN A 218 17.51 -26.42 -5.42
CA GLN A 218 18.58 -25.79 -6.20
C GLN A 218 19.96 -25.83 -5.55
N GLY A 219 20.06 -26.19 -4.28
CA GLY A 219 21.31 -26.16 -3.53
C GLY A 219 21.93 -24.76 -3.40
N VAL A 220 21.11 -23.70 -3.41
CA VAL A 220 21.55 -22.30 -3.23
C VAL A 220 21.18 -21.81 -1.84
N ASP A 221 21.97 -20.89 -1.30
CA ASP A 221 21.70 -20.32 0.02
C ASP A 221 20.45 -19.41 0.00
N ILE A 222 19.68 -19.44 1.09
CA ILE A 222 18.42 -18.69 1.16
C ILE A 222 18.64 -17.17 1.09
N SER A 223 19.81 -16.67 1.54
CA SER A 223 20.15 -15.24 1.47
C SER A 223 20.39 -14.76 0.04
N GLU A 224 20.77 -15.65 -0.88
CA GLU A 224 20.98 -15.30 -2.30
C GLU A 224 19.65 -15.21 -3.08
N VAL A 225 18.61 -15.86 -2.57
CA VAL A 225 17.29 -15.93 -3.22
C VAL A 225 16.24 -15.04 -2.57
N ALA A 226 16.47 -14.59 -1.33
CA ALA A 226 15.61 -13.64 -0.64
C ALA A 226 15.75 -12.23 -1.25
N ALA A 227 15.05 -12.00 -2.35
CA ALA A 227 14.91 -10.66 -2.93
C ALA A 227 13.94 -9.79 -2.11
N SER A 228 14.06 -8.46 -2.24
CA SER A 228 13.11 -7.50 -1.66
C SER A 228 12.27 -6.83 -2.76
N GLY A 229 11.15 -6.24 -2.34
CA GLY A 229 10.25 -5.50 -3.24
C GLY A 229 9.56 -6.39 -4.30
N PRO A 230 9.24 -5.84 -5.48
CA PRO A 230 8.52 -6.57 -6.54
C PRO A 230 9.24 -7.84 -7.01
N GLY A 231 10.59 -7.88 -6.96
CA GLY A 231 11.37 -9.04 -7.39
C GLY A 231 11.03 -10.32 -6.60
N LEU A 232 10.66 -10.19 -5.32
CA LEU A 232 10.25 -11.35 -4.52
C LEU A 232 8.97 -11.99 -5.10
N ALA A 233 7.97 -11.19 -5.44
CA ALA A 233 6.68 -11.68 -5.92
C ALA A 233 6.70 -12.06 -7.41
N PHE A 234 7.49 -11.38 -8.24
CA PHE A 234 7.46 -11.56 -9.69
C PHE A 234 8.66 -12.34 -10.25
N ILE A 235 9.69 -12.61 -9.44
CA ILE A 235 10.85 -13.43 -9.84
C ILE A 235 11.00 -14.65 -8.94
N VAL A 236 11.15 -14.45 -7.63
CA VAL A 236 11.48 -15.54 -6.69
C VAL A 236 10.30 -16.49 -6.53
N TYR A 237 9.11 -15.96 -6.28
CA TYR A 237 7.93 -16.80 -6.08
C TYR A 237 7.52 -17.60 -7.33
N PRO A 238 7.45 -17.02 -8.55
CA PRO A 238 7.10 -17.77 -9.76
C PRO A 238 8.14 -18.84 -10.09
N ARG A 239 9.41 -18.60 -9.75
CA ARG A 239 10.49 -19.60 -9.85
C ARG A 239 10.25 -20.79 -8.92
N ALA A 240 9.91 -20.54 -7.66
CA ALA A 240 9.61 -21.63 -6.72
C ALA A 240 8.35 -22.41 -7.12
N VAL A 241 7.32 -21.72 -7.60
CA VAL A 241 6.09 -22.35 -8.09
C VAL A 241 6.33 -23.23 -9.30
N ALA A 242 7.19 -22.80 -10.24
CA ALA A 242 7.53 -23.56 -11.43
C ALA A 242 8.12 -24.96 -11.13
N MET A 243 8.73 -25.16 -9.96
CA MET A 243 9.28 -26.44 -9.53
C MET A 243 8.24 -27.36 -8.86
N MET A 244 7.06 -26.83 -8.53
CA MET A 244 6.02 -27.62 -7.87
C MET A 244 5.19 -28.40 -8.88
N PRO A 245 4.66 -29.58 -8.51
CA PRO A 245 3.65 -30.25 -9.32
C PRO A 245 2.40 -29.37 -9.46
N MET A 246 1.84 -29.36 -10.68
CA MET A 246 0.71 -28.51 -11.09
C MET A 246 0.98 -27.01 -10.84
N PRO A 247 2.06 -26.46 -11.41
CA PRO A 247 2.53 -25.10 -11.10
C PRO A 247 1.51 -24.01 -11.47
N GLN A 248 0.63 -24.27 -12.45
CA GLN A 248 -0.43 -23.36 -12.88
C GLN A 248 -1.42 -23.07 -11.75
N VAL A 249 -1.81 -24.08 -10.96
CA VAL A 249 -2.78 -23.92 -9.85
C VAL A 249 -2.20 -22.98 -8.78
N TRP A 250 -0.94 -23.20 -8.39
CA TRP A 250 -0.27 -22.40 -7.38
C TRP A 250 -0.02 -20.97 -7.87
N SER A 251 0.33 -20.80 -9.14
CA SER A 251 0.51 -19.49 -9.77
C SER A 251 -0.79 -18.69 -9.79
N VAL A 252 -1.90 -19.29 -10.24
CA VAL A 252 -3.22 -18.66 -10.23
C VAL A 252 -3.62 -18.26 -8.80
N CYS A 253 -3.44 -19.15 -7.82
CA CYS A 253 -3.70 -18.84 -6.42
C CYS A 253 -2.87 -17.64 -5.93
N PHE A 254 -1.58 -17.62 -6.21
CA PHE A 254 -0.73 -16.54 -5.73
C PHE A 254 -1.05 -15.18 -6.37
N PHE A 255 -1.18 -15.12 -7.69
CA PHE A 255 -1.43 -13.84 -8.36
C PHE A 255 -2.85 -13.31 -8.13
N LEU A 256 -3.85 -14.20 -8.04
CA LEU A 256 -5.19 -13.78 -7.63
C LEU A 256 -5.19 -13.27 -6.19
N MET A 257 -4.42 -13.87 -5.27
CA MET A 257 -4.26 -13.34 -3.91
C MET A 257 -3.65 -11.92 -3.91
N ILE A 258 -2.56 -11.70 -4.66
CA ILE A 258 -1.94 -10.37 -4.80
C ILE A 258 -2.93 -9.35 -5.36
N ILE A 259 -3.70 -9.73 -6.38
CA ILE A 259 -4.72 -8.85 -6.98
C ILE A 259 -5.74 -8.43 -5.93
N LEU A 260 -6.29 -9.37 -5.16
CA LEU A 260 -7.32 -9.08 -4.16
C LEU A 260 -6.79 -8.21 -3.02
N LEU A 261 -5.59 -8.54 -2.48
CA LEU A 261 -4.93 -7.74 -1.45
C LEU A 261 -4.64 -6.31 -1.92
N GLY A 262 -4.21 -6.17 -3.18
CA GLY A 262 -3.93 -4.87 -3.73
C GLY A 262 -5.19 -4.05 -4.04
N LEU A 263 -6.23 -4.68 -4.57
CA LEU A 263 -7.50 -4.01 -4.86
C LEU A 263 -8.09 -3.38 -3.59
N ASP A 264 -8.09 -4.09 -2.46
CA ASP A 264 -8.62 -3.56 -1.21
C ASP A 264 -7.89 -2.31 -0.71
N SER A 265 -6.55 -2.34 -0.76
CA SER A 265 -5.72 -1.20 -0.39
C SER A 265 -6.02 0.01 -1.27
N GLN A 266 -6.19 -0.23 -2.57
CA GLN A 266 -6.53 0.82 -3.53
C GLN A 266 -7.94 1.37 -3.32
N PHE A 267 -8.90 0.53 -2.91
CA PHE A 267 -10.26 0.96 -2.62
C PHE A 267 -10.31 2.02 -1.53
N VAL A 268 -9.58 1.77 -0.44
CA VAL A 268 -9.53 2.68 0.70
C VAL A 268 -8.83 3.99 0.32
N GLY A 269 -7.74 3.93 -0.46
CA GLY A 269 -7.01 5.12 -0.88
C GLY A 269 -7.85 6.08 -1.73
N LEU A 270 -8.58 5.54 -2.72
CA LEU A 270 -9.46 6.34 -3.57
C LEU A 270 -10.72 6.80 -2.83
N GLU A 271 -11.30 5.95 -1.97
CA GLU A 271 -12.43 6.36 -1.14
C GLU A 271 -12.03 7.54 -0.24
N CYS A 272 -10.86 7.48 0.40
CA CYS A 272 -10.35 8.57 1.24
C CYS A 272 -10.26 9.92 0.49
N LEU A 273 -9.73 9.90 -0.73
CA LEU A 273 -9.67 11.09 -1.57
C LEU A 273 -11.07 11.61 -1.90
N MET A 274 -11.98 10.71 -2.28
CA MET A 274 -13.36 11.07 -2.60
C MET A 274 -14.13 11.60 -1.39
N THR A 275 -13.99 11.00 -0.21
CA THR A 275 -14.59 11.48 1.04
C THR A 275 -14.14 12.91 1.31
N SER A 276 -12.83 13.18 1.23
CA SER A 276 -12.26 14.50 1.46
C SER A 276 -12.82 15.56 0.51
N LEU A 277 -12.98 15.22 -0.78
CA LEU A 277 -13.58 16.12 -1.79
C LEU A 277 -15.08 16.37 -1.55
N VAL A 278 -15.82 15.32 -1.20
CA VAL A 278 -17.26 15.40 -0.90
C VAL A 278 -17.51 16.23 0.36
N ASP A 279 -16.66 16.11 1.36
CA ASP A 279 -16.77 16.85 2.63
C ASP A 279 -16.41 18.33 2.46
N LEU A 280 -15.49 18.67 1.56
CA LEU A 280 -15.15 20.05 1.22
C LEU A 280 -16.26 20.75 0.40
N PHE A 281 -16.90 20.03 -0.52
CA PHE A 281 -17.92 20.59 -1.43
C PHE A 281 -19.22 19.76 -1.46
N PRO A 282 -19.93 19.64 -0.32
CA PRO A 282 -21.07 18.73 -0.19
C PRO A 282 -22.23 19.11 -1.10
N SER A 283 -22.50 20.40 -1.25
CA SER A 283 -23.59 20.93 -2.08
C SER A 283 -23.44 20.62 -3.57
N TYR A 284 -22.20 20.37 -4.02
CA TYR A 284 -21.88 20.06 -5.41
C TYR A 284 -21.86 18.55 -5.67
N PHE A 285 -21.11 17.78 -4.88
CA PHE A 285 -20.87 16.36 -5.14
C PHE A 285 -21.98 15.42 -4.66
N GLN A 286 -22.81 15.82 -3.69
CA GLN A 286 -23.92 14.97 -3.22
C GLN A 286 -25.15 14.97 -4.17
N LYS A 287 -25.10 15.74 -5.26
CA LYS A 287 -26.22 15.85 -6.22
C LYS A 287 -26.03 14.93 -7.42
N GLY A 288 -27.04 14.10 -7.69
CA GLY A 288 -27.08 13.24 -8.88
C GLY A 288 -25.91 12.25 -8.92
N TYR A 289 -25.27 12.15 -10.09
CA TYR A 289 -24.13 11.25 -10.36
C TYR A 289 -22.76 11.94 -10.34
N ARG A 290 -22.68 13.13 -9.72
CA ARG A 290 -21.47 13.97 -9.77
C ARG A 290 -20.29 13.36 -9.02
N ARG A 291 -20.55 12.62 -7.93
CA ARG A 291 -19.52 11.85 -7.23
C ARG A 291 -18.94 10.77 -8.14
N GLU A 292 -19.79 10.01 -8.81
CA GLU A 292 -19.38 8.93 -9.71
C GLU A 292 -18.59 9.45 -10.91
N LEU A 293 -18.98 10.60 -11.47
CA LEU A 293 -18.24 11.26 -12.55
C LEU A 293 -16.89 11.82 -12.07
N ALA A 294 -16.83 12.40 -10.87
CA ALA A 294 -15.57 12.88 -10.30
C ALA A 294 -14.59 11.74 -10.02
N LEU A 295 -15.09 10.63 -9.47
CA LEU A 295 -14.28 9.42 -9.29
C LEU A 295 -13.77 8.89 -10.64
N LEU A 296 -14.62 8.87 -11.67
CA LEU A 296 -14.21 8.45 -13.02
C LEU A 296 -13.10 9.35 -13.56
N ALA A 297 -13.24 10.67 -13.42
CA ALA A 297 -12.22 11.63 -13.85
C ALA A 297 -10.89 11.43 -13.12
N ILE A 298 -10.92 11.17 -11.81
CA ILE A 298 -9.72 10.84 -11.02
C ILE A 298 -9.09 9.55 -11.51
N CYS A 299 -9.88 8.47 -11.68
CA CYS A 299 -9.38 7.20 -12.19
C CYS A 299 -8.75 7.35 -13.59
N CYS A 300 -9.40 8.08 -14.51
CA CYS A 300 -8.86 8.35 -15.84
C CYS A 300 -7.56 9.16 -15.80
N THR A 301 -7.49 10.17 -14.92
CA THR A 301 -6.28 10.99 -14.74
C THR A 301 -5.13 10.14 -14.18
N CYS A 302 -5.39 9.35 -13.15
CA CYS A 302 -4.40 8.46 -12.56
C CYS A 302 -3.98 7.33 -13.53
N CYS A 303 -4.90 6.80 -14.35
CA CYS A 303 -4.60 5.83 -15.40
C CYS A 303 -3.71 6.42 -16.48
N SER A 304 -3.99 7.65 -16.91
CA SER A 304 -3.18 8.37 -17.90
C SER A 304 -1.76 8.59 -17.38
N PHE A 305 -1.63 8.97 -16.12
CA PHE A 305 -0.32 9.05 -15.46
C PHE A 305 0.35 7.67 -15.34
N GLY A 306 -0.42 6.60 -15.14
CA GLY A 306 0.08 5.23 -15.06
C GLY A 306 0.73 4.75 -16.36
N PHE A 307 0.24 5.17 -17.54
CA PHE A 307 0.92 4.89 -18.81
C PHE A 307 2.29 5.55 -18.88
N LEU A 308 2.46 6.75 -18.31
CA LEU A 308 3.76 7.41 -18.21
C LEU A 308 4.69 6.67 -17.23
N LEU A 309 4.13 6.09 -16.16
CA LEU A 309 4.87 5.26 -15.20
C LEU A 309 5.11 3.82 -15.68
N GLY A 310 4.82 3.50 -16.95
CA GLY A 310 5.02 2.15 -17.51
C GLY A 310 6.49 1.68 -17.43
N GLY A 311 7.45 2.60 -17.34
CA GLY A 311 8.86 2.30 -17.10
C GLY A 311 9.16 2.07 -15.61
N ILE A 312 9.78 0.93 -15.30
CA ILE A 312 10.17 0.53 -13.93
C ILE A 312 11.01 1.60 -13.22
N TYR A 313 11.86 2.33 -13.95
CA TYR A 313 12.72 3.37 -13.36
C TYR A 313 11.93 4.55 -12.80
N LEU A 314 10.96 5.06 -13.55
CA LEU A 314 10.15 6.19 -13.09
C LEU A 314 9.22 5.77 -11.94
N LEU A 315 8.68 4.55 -12.02
CA LEU A 315 7.90 3.96 -10.94
C LEU A 315 8.72 3.87 -9.64
N GLN A 316 9.93 3.31 -9.71
CA GLN A 316 10.79 3.15 -8.55
C GLN A 316 11.30 4.49 -8.02
N LEU A 317 11.56 5.47 -8.88
CA LEU A 317 11.92 6.83 -8.45
C LEU A 317 10.80 7.45 -7.60
N LEU A 318 9.55 7.34 -8.05
CA LEU A 318 8.39 7.84 -7.30
C LEU A 318 8.14 7.02 -6.03
N ASP A 319 8.28 5.70 -6.09
CA ASP A 319 8.10 4.84 -4.92
C ASP A 319 9.13 5.19 -3.83
N HIS A 320 10.40 5.29 -4.21
CA HIS A 320 11.49 5.58 -3.28
C HIS A 320 11.44 6.99 -2.68
N HIS A 321 11.04 8.03 -3.44
CA HIS A 321 11.08 9.42 -2.96
C HIS A 321 9.73 9.93 -2.45
N VAL A 322 8.62 9.55 -3.09
CA VAL A 322 7.27 10.04 -2.75
C VAL A 322 6.59 9.09 -1.77
N CYS A 323 6.73 7.78 -1.96
CA CYS A 323 6.20 6.76 -1.05
C CYS A 323 7.25 6.35 0.00
N ASN A 324 8.09 7.30 0.41
CA ASN A 324 9.16 7.07 1.39
C ASN A 324 8.65 7.19 2.84
N GLY A 325 9.25 6.41 3.74
CA GLY A 325 8.99 6.47 5.17
C GLY A 325 9.24 7.86 5.75
N HIS A 326 10.19 8.63 5.23
CA HIS A 326 10.57 9.92 5.83
C HIS A 326 9.43 10.94 5.78
N THR A 327 8.73 11.02 4.64
CA THR A 327 7.56 11.89 4.44
C THR A 327 6.41 11.49 5.34
N LEU A 328 6.17 10.17 5.45
CA LEU A 328 5.13 9.61 6.31
C LEU A 328 5.39 9.86 7.81
N LEU A 329 6.65 9.71 8.23
CA LEU A 329 7.09 9.96 9.61
C LEU A 329 6.92 11.43 9.98
N LEU A 330 7.30 12.36 9.09
CA LEU A 330 7.12 13.79 9.33
C LEU A 330 5.64 14.18 9.40
N LEU A 331 4.80 13.62 8.53
CA LEU A 331 3.35 13.83 8.57
C LEU A 331 2.75 13.30 9.88
N SER A 332 3.16 12.11 10.30
CA SER A 332 2.72 11.48 11.56
C SER A 332 3.18 12.27 12.78
N LEU A 333 4.39 12.83 12.74
CA LEU A 333 4.91 13.73 13.78
C LEU A 333 4.01 14.95 13.95
N PHE A 334 3.70 15.65 12.86
CA PHE A 334 2.83 16.83 12.91
C PHE A 334 1.42 16.49 13.36
N GLN A 335 0.84 15.36 12.93
CA GLN A 335 -0.48 14.91 13.38
C GLN A 335 -0.48 14.63 14.90
N SER A 336 0.54 13.94 15.41
CA SER A 336 0.66 13.63 16.83
C SER A 336 0.86 14.87 17.68
N ILE A 337 1.69 15.83 17.23
CA ILE A 337 1.85 17.14 17.90
C ILE A 337 0.53 17.92 17.90
N SER A 338 -0.17 17.93 16.76
CA SER A 338 -1.45 18.62 16.62
C SER A 338 -2.50 18.08 17.60
N ILE A 339 -2.62 16.75 17.76
CA ILE A 339 -3.59 16.15 18.67
C ILE A 339 -3.12 16.24 20.13
N GLY A 340 -1.85 15.89 20.39
CA GLY A 340 -1.30 15.76 21.74
C GLY A 340 -1.12 17.09 22.46
N TRP A 341 -0.67 18.13 21.75
CA TRP A 341 -0.26 19.40 22.33
C TRP A 341 -1.13 20.58 21.90
N VAL A 342 -1.45 20.71 20.60
CA VAL A 342 -2.21 21.87 20.09
C VAL A 342 -3.70 21.75 20.43
N TYR A 343 -4.34 20.65 20.05
CA TYR A 343 -5.73 20.37 20.40
C TYR A 343 -5.88 20.05 21.89
N GLY A 344 -4.89 19.32 22.42
CA GLY A 344 -4.77 18.97 23.83
C GLY A 344 -5.18 17.52 24.10
N SER A 345 -4.22 16.73 24.60
CA SER A 345 -4.40 15.31 24.92
C SER A 345 -5.58 15.01 25.85
N ASP A 346 -5.87 15.89 26.82
CA ASP A 346 -6.99 15.72 27.76
C ASP A 346 -8.35 15.86 27.09
N ARG A 347 -8.46 16.79 26.13
CA ARG A 347 -9.69 16.99 25.36
C ARG A 347 -9.94 15.80 24.45
N PHE A 348 -8.90 15.35 23.73
CA PHE A 348 -9.00 14.18 22.88
C PHE A 348 -9.37 12.91 23.66
N TYR A 349 -8.76 12.71 24.82
CA TYR A 349 -9.09 11.62 25.73
C TYR A 349 -10.55 11.68 26.24
N GLY A 350 -11.03 12.88 26.55
CA GLY A 350 -12.43 13.13 26.90
C GLY A 350 -13.40 12.79 25.76
N ASN A 351 -13.08 13.20 24.53
CA ASN A 351 -13.91 12.89 23.36
C ASN A 351 -14.00 11.39 23.09
N ILE A 352 -12.89 10.65 23.23
CA ILE A 352 -12.92 9.19 23.08
C ILE A 352 -13.82 8.57 24.16
N ALA A 353 -13.71 9.04 25.41
CA ALA A 353 -14.54 8.54 26.49
C ALA A 353 -16.04 8.84 26.30
N ASP A 354 -16.37 9.99 25.70
CA ASP A 354 -17.75 10.35 25.32
C ASP A 354 -18.28 9.45 24.20
N MET A 355 -17.44 9.08 23.24
CA MET A 355 -17.81 8.18 22.15
C MET A 355 -18.03 6.74 22.63
N ILE A 356 -17.06 6.13 23.33
CA ILE A 356 -17.11 4.70 23.68
C ILE A 356 -17.76 4.41 25.04
N GLY A 357 -18.03 5.45 25.84
CA GLY A 357 -18.67 5.34 27.16
C GLY A 357 -17.72 4.96 28.32
N TYR A 358 -16.44 4.76 28.05
CA TYR A 358 -15.42 4.49 29.08
C TYR A 358 -14.08 5.13 28.71
N ARG A 359 -13.20 5.29 29.71
CA ARG A 359 -11.87 5.87 29.49
C ARG A 359 -10.88 4.80 29.01
N PRO A 360 -10.21 4.99 27.85
CA PRO A 360 -9.14 4.10 27.40
C PRO A 360 -7.98 4.00 28.40
N HIS A 361 -7.09 3.02 28.25
CA HIS A 361 -5.93 2.92 29.13
C HIS A 361 -5.02 4.17 29.05
N LEU A 362 -4.57 4.70 30.20
CA LEU A 362 -3.81 5.95 30.29
C LEU A 362 -2.50 5.93 29.48
N PHE A 363 -1.91 4.74 29.29
CA PHE A 363 -0.75 4.56 28.42
C PHE A 363 -0.97 5.17 27.03
N MET A 364 -2.16 5.01 26.45
CA MET A 364 -2.47 5.55 25.12
C MET A 364 -2.36 7.07 25.08
N LYS A 365 -2.75 7.73 26.16
CA LYS A 365 -2.58 9.17 26.33
C LYS A 365 -1.11 9.59 26.29
N HIS A 366 -0.25 8.82 26.95
CA HIS A 366 1.19 9.05 26.89
C HIS A 366 1.77 8.71 25.51
N CYS A 367 1.23 7.70 24.83
CA CYS A 367 1.64 7.33 23.48
C CYS A 367 1.51 8.51 22.50
N TRP A 368 0.29 9.03 22.30
CA TRP A 368 0.07 10.09 21.31
C TRP A 368 0.66 11.45 21.72
N ARG A 369 0.92 11.67 23.01
CA ARG A 369 1.49 12.94 23.49
C ARG A 369 3.03 12.96 23.43
N TYR A 370 3.68 11.85 23.77
CA TYR A 370 5.13 11.81 23.98
C TYR A 370 5.83 10.73 23.16
N ILE A 371 5.35 9.48 23.22
CA ILE A 371 6.07 8.34 22.63
C ILE A 371 6.05 8.42 21.10
N THR A 372 4.88 8.56 20.49
CA THR A 372 4.72 8.68 19.04
C THR A 372 5.54 9.82 18.45
N PRO A 373 5.46 11.08 18.94
CA PRO A 373 6.26 12.16 18.36
C PRO A 373 7.77 11.95 18.59
N PHE A 374 8.18 11.37 19.72
CA PHE A 374 9.59 11.06 19.98
C PHE A 374 10.13 10.01 19.01
N ILE A 375 9.42 8.89 18.84
CA ILE A 375 9.80 7.82 17.90
C ILE A 375 9.83 8.38 16.48
N CYS A 376 8.76 9.06 16.02
CA CYS A 376 8.70 9.62 14.68
C CYS A 376 9.86 10.59 14.41
N PHE A 377 10.16 11.47 15.36
CA PHE A 377 11.26 12.44 15.22
C PHE A 377 12.62 11.74 15.19
N GLY A 378 12.87 10.79 16.10
CA GLY A 378 14.10 10.00 16.13
C GLY A 378 14.34 9.23 14.83
N THR A 379 13.31 8.52 14.34
CA THR A 379 13.40 7.77 13.08
C THR A 379 13.56 8.68 11.87
N PHE A 380 12.94 9.86 11.87
CA PHE A 380 13.09 10.84 10.80
C PHE A 380 14.52 11.40 10.72
N ILE A 381 15.11 11.79 11.86
CA ILE A 381 16.50 12.26 11.90
C ILE A 381 17.46 11.18 11.42
N PHE A 382 17.30 9.95 11.91
CA PHE A 382 18.20 8.86 11.53
C PHE A 382 18.09 8.51 10.04
N SER A 383 16.89 8.53 9.46
CA SER A 383 16.77 8.29 8.02
C SER A 383 17.42 9.36 7.15
N ILE A 384 17.38 10.63 7.57
CA ILE A 384 18.10 11.69 6.87
C ILE A 384 19.61 11.45 6.95
N VAL A 385 20.11 11.06 8.12
CA VAL A 385 21.55 10.80 8.33
C VAL A 385 22.04 9.59 7.52
N ARG A 386 21.21 8.55 7.39
CA ARG A 386 21.53 7.30 6.65
C ARG A 386 21.03 7.31 5.21
N TYR A 387 20.75 8.48 4.63
CA TYR A 387 20.31 8.58 3.26
C TYR A 387 21.32 7.93 2.31
N SER A 388 20.82 7.03 1.46
CA SER A 388 21.60 6.43 0.37
C SER A 388 20.90 6.74 -0.96
N PRO A 389 21.66 7.04 -2.03
CA PRO A 389 21.08 7.29 -3.34
C PRO A 389 20.43 6.01 -3.87
N LEU A 390 19.29 6.19 -4.55
CA LEU A 390 18.54 5.09 -5.17
C LEU A 390 19.41 4.35 -6.19
N LYS A 391 19.37 3.01 -6.12
CA LYS A 391 19.97 2.10 -7.09
C LYS A 391 18.93 1.11 -7.59
N PHE A 392 19.00 0.74 -8.86
CA PHE A 392 18.20 -0.35 -9.42
C PHE A 392 19.10 -1.54 -9.71
N SER A 393 18.73 -2.71 -9.16
CA SER A 393 19.44 -3.99 -9.33
C SER A 393 20.95 -3.94 -9.07
N ASN A 394 21.41 -3.01 -8.21
CA ASN A 394 22.82 -2.71 -7.91
C ASN A 394 23.71 -2.31 -9.10
N THR A 395 23.17 -2.28 -10.33
CA THR A 395 23.91 -1.98 -11.57
C THR A 395 23.60 -0.57 -12.08
N TYR A 396 22.35 -0.12 -11.99
CA TYR A 396 21.95 1.20 -12.45
C TYR A 396 21.91 2.19 -11.28
N VAL A 397 22.68 3.27 -11.41
CA VAL A 397 22.71 4.38 -10.46
C VAL A 397 21.92 5.54 -11.06
N TYR A 398 20.90 6.01 -10.33
CA TYR A 398 20.07 7.10 -10.81
C TYR A 398 20.88 8.40 -10.92
N PRO A 399 20.68 9.19 -12.00
CA PRO A 399 21.38 10.45 -12.16
C PRO A 399 20.97 11.46 -11.08
N MET A 400 21.86 12.41 -10.78
CA MET A 400 21.65 13.37 -9.70
C MET A 400 20.37 14.19 -9.89
N TRP A 401 20.06 14.59 -11.14
CA TRP A 401 18.85 15.36 -11.46
C TRP A 401 17.57 14.60 -11.09
N ALA A 402 17.55 13.27 -11.24
CA ALA A 402 16.41 12.44 -10.92
C ALA A 402 16.18 12.37 -9.40
N ASN A 403 17.27 12.26 -8.63
CA ASN A 403 17.19 12.32 -7.17
C ASN A 403 16.72 13.70 -6.68
N ILE A 404 17.19 14.80 -7.29
CA ILE A 404 16.71 16.15 -6.98
C ILE A 404 15.22 16.28 -7.29
N LEU A 405 14.77 15.77 -8.43
CA LEU A 405 13.35 15.75 -8.81
C LEU A 405 12.51 14.96 -7.79
N GLY A 406 12.99 13.79 -7.36
CA GLY A 406 12.33 12.99 -6.32
C GLY A 406 12.15 13.76 -5.01
N TRP A 407 13.22 14.38 -4.51
CA TRP A 407 13.16 15.22 -3.31
C TRP A 407 12.24 16.44 -3.48
N PHE A 408 12.24 17.06 -4.65
CA PHE A 408 11.35 18.17 -4.96
C PHE A 408 9.88 17.73 -4.88
N ILE A 409 9.50 16.62 -5.52
CA ILE A 409 8.12 16.11 -5.48
C ILE A 409 7.71 15.77 -4.04
N SER A 410 8.60 15.14 -3.29
CA SER A 410 8.36 14.77 -1.89
C SER A 410 8.11 16.00 -1.00
N THR A 411 8.96 17.02 -1.12
CA THR A 411 8.87 18.24 -0.32
C THR A 411 7.69 19.14 -0.70
N VAL A 412 7.27 19.16 -1.98
CA VAL A 412 6.07 19.90 -2.42
C VAL A 412 4.85 19.43 -1.64
N SER A 413 4.66 18.12 -1.46
CA SER A 413 3.51 17.59 -0.70
C SER A 413 3.50 18.06 0.77
N LEU A 414 4.66 18.09 1.41
CA LEU A 414 4.83 18.52 2.80
C LEU A 414 4.70 20.04 2.96
N SER A 415 5.14 20.81 1.95
CA SER A 415 5.11 22.27 1.97
C SER A 415 3.69 22.85 2.03
N LEU A 416 2.68 22.07 1.66
CA LEU A 416 1.27 22.46 1.78
C LEU A 416 0.85 22.70 3.23
N ILE A 417 1.47 22.00 4.21
CA ILE A 417 1.17 22.18 5.63
C ILE A 417 1.54 23.58 6.11
N PRO A 418 2.80 24.03 6.05
CA PRO A 418 3.17 25.39 6.47
C PRO A 418 2.50 26.46 5.59
N LEU A 419 2.34 26.22 4.28
CA LEU A 419 1.64 27.15 3.40
C LEU A 419 0.20 27.39 3.88
N PHE A 420 -0.54 26.33 4.21
CA PHE A 420 -1.92 26.46 4.68
C PHE A 420 -2.00 27.16 6.05
N VAL A 421 -1.04 26.87 6.95
CA VAL A 421 -0.91 27.59 8.23
C VAL A 421 -0.70 29.09 7.99
N LEU A 422 0.24 29.46 7.12
CA LEU A 422 0.50 30.86 6.78
C LEU A 422 -0.73 31.53 6.16
N LEU A 423 -1.39 30.89 5.20
CA LEU A 423 -2.61 31.42 4.57
C LEU A 423 -3.72 31.65 5.61
N LYS A 424 -3.92 30.73 6.54
CA LYS A 424 -4.90 30.90 7.63
C LYS A 424 -4.52 31.99 8.61
N MET A 425 -3.22 32.16 8.88
CA MET A 425 -2.73 33.27 9.70
C MET A 425 -2.96 34.62 9.01
N PHE A 426 -2.73 34.74 7.70
CA PHE A 426 -3.00 35.97 6.93
C PHE A 426 -4.49 36.29 6.79
N GLN A 427 -5.35 35.29 6.70
CA GLN A 427 -6.80 35.47 6.63
C GLN A 427 -7.44 35.74 8.00
N GLY A 428 -6.75 35.42 9.09
CA GLY A 428 -7.23 35.60 10.46
C GLY A 428 -7.39 37.09 10.81
N LYS A 429 -8.59 37.50 11.19
CA LYS A 429 -8.83 38.86 11.69
C LYS A 429 -8.38 38.95 13.15
N GLY A 430 -7.36 39.74 13.44
CA GLY A 430 -6.86 40.00 14.81
C GLY A 430 -5.34 40.10 14.88
N THR A 431 -4.81 40.21 16.10
CA THR A 431 -3.36 40.12 16.34
C THR A 431 -2.85 38.69 16.16
N LEU A 432 -1.57 38.50 15.82
CA LEU A 432 -0.96 37.17 15.62
C LEU A 432 -1.24 36.20 16.79
N ARG A 433 -1.26 36.72 18.02
CA ARG A 433 -1.57 35.95 19.23
C ARG A 433 -3.05 35.54 19.31
N GLN A 434 -3.98 36.41 18.91
CA GLN A 434 -5.41 36.10 18.87
C GLN A 434 -5.74 35.10 17.76
N VAL A 435 -5.12 35.23 16.59
CA VAL A 435 -5.29 34.30 15.46
C VAL A 435 -4.74 32.92 15.81
N SER A 436 -3.58 32.84 16.47
CA SER A 436 -2.98 31.59 16.95
C SER A 436 -3.79 30.88 18.06
N VAL A 437 -4.53 31.66 18.88
CA VAL A 437 -5.33 31.16 20.01
C VAL A 437 -6.79 30.85 19.62
N THR A 438 -7.19 30.99 18.35
CA THR A 438 -8.59 30.73 17.96
C THR A 438 -9.01 29.28 18.29
N ASN A 439 -9.78 29.18 19.37
CA ASN A 439 -10.37 27.94 19.87
C ASN A 439 -11.25 27.30 18.78
N PRO A 440 -11.18 25.97 18.57
CA PRO A 440 -12.08 25.23 17.68
C PRO A 440 -13.59 25.43 17.99
N GLN A 441 -13.92 25.96 19.17
CA GLN A 441 -15.28 26.10 19.69
C GLN A 441 -16.14 27.14 18.96
N ASN A 442 -15.57 28.23 18.43
CA ASN A 442 -16.37 29.25 17.73
C ASN A 442 -16.86 28.78 16.34
N ASN A 443 -16.12 27.87 15.69
CA ASN A 443 -16.59 27.24 14.46
C ASN A 443 -17.58 26.10 14.71
N THR A 444 -17.58 25.48 15.90
CA THR A 444 -18.54 24.42 16.23
C THR A 444 -19.93 24.96 16.55
N GLN A 445 -20.10 26.19 17.05
CA GLN A 445 -21.44 26.80 17.20
C GLN A 445 -22.09 27.18 15.86
N ASN A 446 -21.32 27.76 14.92
CA ASN A 446 -21.80 28.03 13.56
C ASN A 446 -22.02 26.73 12.76
N ASN A 447 -21.14 25.73 12.92
CA ASN A 447 -21.35 24.44 12.29
C ASN A 447 -22.48 23.65 12.94
N SER A 448 -22.69 23.64 14.25
CA SER A 448 -23.80 22.89 14.85
C SER A 448 -25.18 23.46 14.51
N GLN A 449 -25.31 24.77 14.24
CA GLN A 449 -26.50 25.32 13.60
C GLN A 449 -26.67 24.80 12.16
N ASN A 450 -25.59 24.76 11.36
CA ASN A 450 -25.62 24.17 10.02
C ASN A 450 -25.80 22.63 10.02
N THR A 451 -25.34 21.91 11.04
CA THR A 451 -25.50 20.45 11.20
C THR A 451 -26.88 20.11 11.77
N GLN A 452 -27.52 20.98 12.56
CA GLN A 452 -28.93 20.84 12.90
C GLN A 452 -29.84 21.09 11.70
N ILE A 453 -29.51 22.06 10.84
CA ILE A 453 -30.21 22.27 9.56
C ILE A 453 -29.96 21.09 8.62
N ASN A 454 -28.72 20.64 8.46
CA ASN A 454 -28.37 19.51 7.60
C ASN A 454 -28.85 18.16 8.14
N SER A 455 -28.96 17.95 9.45
CA SER A 455 -29.56 16.74 10.03
C SER A 455 -31.09 16.75 9.96
N LYS A 456 -31.74 17.92 9.98
CA LYS A 456 -33.17 18.04 9.60
C LYS A 456 -33.38 17.72 8.11
N VAL A 457 -32.49 18.19 7.23
CA VAL A 457 -32.50 17.83 5.80
C VAL A 457 -32.19 16.34 5.60
N HIS A 458 -31.22 15.77 6.30
CA HIS A 458 -30.85 14.35 6.22
C HIS A 458 -31.94 13.45 6.82
N LYS A 459 -32.62 13.85 7.90
CA LYS A 459 -33.81 13.14 8.40
C LYS A 459 -34.98 13.22 7.40
N MET A 460 -35.16 14.34 6.69
CA MET A 460 -36.12 14.43 5.58
C MET A 460 -35.73 13.54 4.38
N THR A 461 -34.43 13.44 4.04
CA THR A 461 -33.98 12.60 2.90
C THR A 461 -33.98 11.11 3.25
N THR A 462 -33.75 10.76 4.52
CA THR A 462 -33.84 9.37 5.00
C THR A 462 -35.30 8.89 5.05
N HIS A 463 -36.28 9.78 5.30
CA HIS A 463 -37.69 9.44 5.21
C HIS A 463 -38.14 9.07 3.78
N TYR A 464 -37.50 9.62 2.75
CA TYR A 464 -37.68 9.20 1.35
C TYR A 464 -36.90 7.92 0.97
N ARG A 465 -36.02 7.41 1.84
CA ARG A 465 -35.26 6.16 1.63
C ARG A 465 -35.90 4.93 2.28
N ILE A 466 -36.98 5.08 3.06
CA ILE A 466 -37.64 3.98 3.78
C ILE A 466 -39.16 4.04 3.54
N VAL A 467 -39.58 3.95 2.27
CA VAL A 467 -40.95 3.52 1.95
C VAL A 467 -40.82 2.50 0.82
N PRO A 468 -41.11 1.21 1.03
CA PRO A 468 -41.21 0.29 -0.08
C PRO A 468 -42.40 0.75 -0.94
N LYS A 469 -42.18 0.95 -2.24
CA LYS A 469 -43.27 1.09 -3.20
C LYS A 469 -44.07 -0.22 -3.18
N THR A 470 -45.11 -0.27 -2.36
CA THR A 470 -46.17 -1.26 -2.49
C THR A 470 -46.84 -1.03 -3.84
N HIS A 471 -46.58 -1.91 -4.79
CA HIS A 471 -47.36 -1.99 -6.02
C HIS A 471 -48.80 -2.37 -5.66
N ARG A 472 -49.72 -1.42 -5.84
CA ARG A 472 -51.16 -1.66 -5.99
C ARG A 472 -51.54 -1.21 -7.40
N LYS A 473 -51.71 -2.17 -8.30
CA LYS A 473 -52.89 -2.39 -9.14
C LYS A 473 -52.64 -3.62 -10.00
#